data_AF-A0A9E2FS64-F1
#
_entry.id   AF-A0A9E2FS64-F1
#
_cell.length_a   1.000
_cell.length_b   1.000
_cell.length_c   1.000
_cell.angle_alpha   90.00
_cell.angle_beta   90.00
_cell.angle_gamma   90.00
#
_symmetry.space_group_name_H-M   'P 1'
#
loop_
_entity.id
_entity.type
_entity.pdbx_description
1 polymer ?
#
loop_
_entity_poly.entity_id
_entity_poly.type
_entity_poly.pdbx_seq_one_letter_code
_entity_poly.pdbx_strand_id
1 'polypeptide(L)' 'MSDHIYDPYSGCGFGRFHSCRVCGTSKHSGYYWLAGYKSKAEPPCKAWTLDPDWKAQAIPAPITEA' A
#
# COMPACT_ATOMS: atom_id res chain seq x y z
N MET A 1 2.08 17.63 -3.16
CA MET A 1 2.99 16.54 -3.53
C MET A 1 3.04 15.60 -2.34
N SER A 2 2.35 14.47 -2.44
CA SER A 2 2.30 13.48 -1.37
C SER A 2 3.57 12.63 -1.44
N ASP A 3 4.64 13.10 -0.81
CA ASP A 3 5.94 12.44 -0.87
C ASP A 3 5.92 11.17 0.00
N HIS A 4 5.66 10.02 -0.64
CA HIS A 4 5.78 8.74 0.04
C HIS A 4 7.26 8.40 0.20
N ILE A 5 7.69 8.25 1.45
CA ILE A 5 9.03 7.75 1.75
C ILE A 5 8.97 6.23 1.73
N TYR A 6 9.06 5.66 0.53
CA TYR A 6 9.11 4.23 0.30
C TYR A 6 10.46 3.66 0.72
N ASP A 7 10.45 2.82 1.74
CA ASP A 7 11.62 2.06 2.16
C ASP A 7 11.57 0.65 1.54
N PRO A 8 12.67 0.16 0.96
CA PRO A 8 12.71 -1.19 0.39
C PRO A 8 12.70 -2.22 1.52
N TYR A 9 11.57 -2.89 1.71
CA TYR A 9 11.44 -3.99 2.64
C TYR A 9 11.66 -5.33 1.92
N SER A 10 12.53 -6.16 2.47
CA SER A 10 12.77 -7.52 1.99
C SER A 10 12.46 -8.49 3.12
N GLY A 11 11.25 -9.02 3.15
CA GLY A 11 10.86 -10.07 4.09
C GLY A 11 11.29 -11.44 3.58
N CYS A 12 11.97 -12.23 4.42
CA CYS A 12 12.33 -13.62 4.09
C CYS A 12 11.04 -14.41 3.78
N GLY A 13 10.82 -14.80 2.52
CA GLY A 13 9.63 -15.51 2.04
C GLY A 13 8.52 -14.66 1.39
N PHE A 14 8.51 -13.32 1.55
CA PHE A 14 7.47 -12.42 1.00
C PHE A 14 7.89 -11.64 -0.26
N GLY A 15 9.14 -11.78 -0.69
CA GLY A 15 9.68 -11.03 -1.83
C GLY A 15 10.10 -9.60 -1.48
N ARG A 16 10.48 -8.83 -2.50
CA ARG A 16 10.93 -7.44 -2.38
C ARG A 16 9.75 -6.50 -2.58
N PHE A 17 9.31 -5.80 -1.54
CA PHE A 17 8.26 -4.80 -1.63
C PHE A 17 8.70 -3.47 -1.01
N HIS A 18 8.09 -2.38 -1.44
CA HIS A 18 8.47 -1.04 -0.99
C HIS A 18 7.38 -0.51 -0.07
N SER A 19 7.66 -0.32 1.22
CA SER A 19 6.65 0.14 2.18
C SER A 19 6.91 1.59 2.60
N CYS A 20 5.89 2.42 2.54
CA CYS A 20 5.97 3.80 2.99
C CYS A 20 6.00 3.84 4.52
N ARG A 21 7.07 4.41 5.10
CA ARG A 21 7.21 4.53 6.57
C ARG A 21 6.22 5.49 7.24
N VAL A 22 5.53 6.32 6.46
CA VAL A 22 4.62 7.35 6.98
C VAL A 22 3.18 6.83 7.06
N CYS A 23 2.69 6.25 5.97
CA CYS A 23 1.29 5.79 5.87
C CYS A 23 1.14 4.27 5.85
N GLY A 24 2.23 3.50 5.76
CA GLY A 24 2.19 2.04 5.67
C GLY A 24 1.82 1.49 4.29
N THR A 25 1.68 2.35 3.28
CA THR A 25 1.38 1.92 1.90
C THR A 25 2.51 1.03 1.38
N SER A 26 2.18 -0.19 0.98
CA SER A 26 3.13 -1.13 0.38
C SER A 26 2.95 -1.17 -1.12
N LYS A 27 4.02 -0.93 -1.87
CA LYS A 27 4.09 -0.98 -3.32
C LYS A 27 4.79 -2.27 -3.73
N HIS A 28 4.09 -3.10 -4.50
CA HIS A 28 4.61 -4.35 -5.00
C HIS A 28 4.09 -4.61 -6.42
N SER A 29 5.01 -4.90 -7.36
CA SER A 29 4.68 -5.28 -8.75
C SER A 29 3.72 -4.32 -9.47
N GLY A 30 3.85 -3.02 -9.24
CA GLY A 30 3.01 -1.98 -9.87
C GLY A 30 1.64 -1.75 -9.21
N TYR A 31 1.37 -2.41 -8.07
CA TYR A 31 0.17 -2.20 -7.26
C TYR A 31 0.53 -1.60 -5.90
N TYR A 32 -0.39 -0.79 -5.38
CA TYR A 32 -0.33 -0.20 -4.05
C TYR A 32 -1.32 -0.89 -3.13
N TRP A 33 -0.83 -1.28 -1.96
CA TRP A 33 -1.56 -2.02 -0.94
C TRP A 33 -1.59 -1.17 0.33
N LEU A 34 -2.78 -0.88 0.84
CA LEU A 34 -2.96 -0.09 2.04
C LEU A 34 -4.21 -0.57 2.79
N ALA A 35 -4.06 -0.86 4.08
CA ALA A 35 -5.15 -1.23 4.98
C ALA A 35 -6.08 -2.35 4.45
N GLY A 36 -5.53 -3.36 3.76
CA GLY A 36 -6.31 -4.47 3.19
C GLY A 36 -6.98 -4.15 1.84
N TYR A 37 -6.69 -3.01 1.24
CA TYR A 37 -7.12 -2.65 -0.11
C TYR A 37 -5.95 -2.62 -1.07
N LYS A 38 -6.21 -2.94 -2.35
CA LYS A 38 -5.26 -2.95 -3.45
C LYS A 38 -5.75 -2.01 -4.56
N SER A 39 -4.90 -1.08 -4.98
CA SER A 39 -5.17 -0.20 -6.13
C SER A 39 -3.97 -0.09 -7.05
N LYS A 40 -4.21 0.29 -8.31
CA LYS A 40 -3.14 0.72 -9.24
C LYS A 40 -2.78 2.20 -9.04
N ALA A 41 -3.69 2.97 -8.46
CA ALA A 41 -3.45 4.37 -8.12
C ALA A 41 -2.62 4.47 -6.83
N GLU A 42 -1.70 5.42 -6.78
CA GLU A 42 -0.97 5.71 -5.55
C GLU A 42 -1.91 6.39 -4.54
N PRO A 43 -2.05 5.88 -3.31
CA PRO A 43 -2.83 6.55 -2.27
C PRO A 43 -2.15 7.87 -1.87
N PRO A 44 -2.86 8.82 -1.27
CA PRO A 44 -2.20 9.95 -0.64
C PRO A 44 -1.40 9.49 0.59
N CYS A 45 -0.23 10.11 0.82
CA CYS A 45 0.64 9.83 1.96
C CYS A 45 0.06 10.48 3.24
N LYS A 46 -1.00 9.89 3.80
CA LYS A 46 -1.62 10.32 5.06
C LYS A 46 -1.37 9.26 6.14
N ALA A 47 -0.68 9.65 7.20
CA ALA A 47 -0.48 8.77 8.35
C ALA A 47 -1.86 8.44 8.97
N TRP A 48 -2.12 7.16 9.24
CA TRP A 48 -3.32 6.67 9.94
C TRP A 48 -4.68 6.98 9.29
N THR A 49 -4.70 7.55 8.08
CA THR A 49 -5.93 7.92 7.38
C THR A 49 -5.99 7.23 6.03
N LEU A 50 -6.97 6.36 5.86
CA LEU A 50 -7.31 5.80 4.56
C LEU A 50 -8.17 6.82 3.81
N ASP A 51 -7.67 7.32 2.69
CA ASP A 51 -8.41 8.30 1.92
C ASP A 51 -9.65 7.65 1.28
N PRO A 52 -10.86 8.19 1.52
CA PRO A 52 -12.09 7.58 1.04
C PRO A 52 -12.18 7.57 -0.49
N ASP A 53 -11.59 8.57 -1.16
CA ASP A 53 -11.56 8.64 -2.63
C ASP A 53 -10.67 7.54 -3.22
N TRP A 54 -9.49 7.34 -2.62
CA TRP A 54 -8.61 6.23 -3.00
C TRP A 54 -9.26 4.88 -2.71
N LYS A 55 -9.90 4.74 -1.54
CA LYS A 55 -10.64 3.52 -1.16
C LYS A 55 -11.76 3.20 -2.14
N ALA A 56 -12.48 4.20 -2.65
CA ALA A 56 -13.57 4.01 -3.61
C ALA A 56 -13.07 3.40 -4.94
N GLN A 57 -11.83 3.68 -5.32
CA GLN A 57 -11.18 3.13 -6.52
C GLN A 57 -10.40 1.85 -6.23
N ALA A 58 -10.14 1.55 -4.96
CA ALA A 58 -9.36 0.40 -4.55
C ALA A 58 -10.23 -0.86 -4.47
N ILE A 59 -9.63 -1.97 -4.86
CA ILE A 59 -10.25 -3.29 -4.81
C ILE A 59 -9.92 -3.87 -3.43
N PRO A 60 -10.88 -4.42 -2.66
CA PRO A 60 -10.54 -5.16 -1.45
C PRO A 60 -9.57 -6.29 -1.83
N ALA A 61 -8.38 -6.29 -1.23
CA ALA A 61 -7.46 -7.38 -1.42
C ALA A 61 -8.06 -8.62 -0.75
N PRO A 62 -8.07 -9.80 -1.40
CA PRO A 62 -8.40 -11.01 -0.69
C PRO A 62 -7.40 -11.15 0.46
N ILE A 63 -7.90 -11.16 1.69
CA ILE A 63 -7.18 -11.77 2.80
C ILE A 63 -7.16 -13.26 2.47
N THR A 64 -6.19 -13.73 1.70
CA THR A 64 -5.96 -15.17 1.61
C THR A 64 -5.47 -15.61 2.98
N GLU A 65 -6.43 -15.92 3.84
CA GLU A 65 -6.34 -16.96 4.85
C GLU A 65 -5.98 -18.26 4.13
N ALA A 66 -4.75 -18.74 4.35
CA ALA A 66 -4.30 -20.13 4.42
C ALA A 66 -2.80 -20.23 4.09
#